data_AF-A0A951R8M4-F1
#
_entry.id   AF-A0A951R8M4-F1
#
_cell.length_a   1.000
_cell.length_b   1.000
_cell.length_c   1.000
_cell.angle_alpha   90.00
_cell.angle_beta   90.00
_cell.angle_gamma   90.00
#
_symmetry.space_group_name_H-M   'P 1'
#
loop_
_entity.id
_entity.type
_entity.pdbx_description
1 polymer ?
#
loop_
_entity_poly.entity_id
_entity_poly.type
_entity_poly.pdbx_seq_one_letter_code
_entity_poly.pdbx_strand_id
1 'polypeptide(L)'
;MVKKGSIVEFFFENRNENSKVINGQHRVVVLHSRETPYKTILIAPITTLESLDSQNRVPANYLKLDVKNYPFILEHDSYLNLDMMMVVDSKDLEAFERCGKKINATLNDDDLDNLDLKIAMTYELQNFVKKEEDRAVKEEVENIIEYMDTEIREKFDKIISLLKDEETINLLKEVLDVDLIGALRGYC
;
A
#
# COMPACT_ATOMS: atom_id res chain seq x y z
N MET A 1 24.76 -11.95 -9.24
CA MET A 1 23.77 -11.12 -8.52
C MET A 1 22.81 -10.57 -9.56
N VAL A 2 21.51 -10.69 -9.34
CA VAL A 2 20.51 -10.20 -10.29
C VAL A 2 20.51 -8.66 -10.24
N LYS A 3 20.52 -8.00 -11.41
CA LYS A 3 20.63 -6.55 -11.49
C LYS A 3 19.25 -5.91 -11.57
N LYS A 4 19.16 -4.62 -11.23
CA LYS A 4 17.98 -3.81 -11.53
C LYS A 4 17.64 -3.91 -13.02
N GLY A 5 16.35 -4.01 -13.33
CA GLY A 5 15.82 -4.17 -14.68
C GLY A 5 15.87 -5.61 -15.21
N SER A 6 16.47 -6.57 -14.50
CA SER A 6 16.40 -7.98 -14.90
C SER A 6 14.96 -8.49 -14.83
N ILE A 7 14.53 -9.20 -15.87
CA ILE A 7 13.25 -9.89 -15.93
C ILE A 7 13.52 -11.37 -15.59
N VAL A 8 12.86 -11.84 -14.54
CA VAL A 8 13.02 -13.19 -13.98
C VAL A 8 11.65 -13.79 -13.70
N GLU A 9 11.61 -15.04 -13.27
CA GLU A 9 10.37 -15.69 -12.85
C GLU A 9 10.31 -15.83 -11.33
N PHE A 10 9.10 -15.69 -10.79
CA PHE A 10 8.83 -15.87 -9.37
C PHE A 10 7.47 -16.55 -9.19
N PHE A 11 7.40 -17.47 -8.23
CA PHE A 11 6.18 -18.18 -7.88
C PHE A 11 5.47 -17.49 -6.71
N PHE A 12 4.33 -16.86 -6.99
CA PHE A 12 3.47 -16.25 -5.99
C PHE A 12 2.61 -17.32 -5.34
N GLU A 13 2.99 -17.73 -4.12
CA GLU A 13 2.18 -18.63 -3.30
C GLU A 13 0.88 -17.95 -2.87
N ASN A 14 -0.26 -18.41 -3.38
CA ASN A 14 -1.54 -17.93 -2.87
C ASN A 14 -1.94 -18.68 -1.60
N ARG A 15 -1.89 -17.99 -0.46
CA ARG A 15 -2.29 -18.53 0.85
C ARG A 15 -3.78 -18.36 1.14
N ASN A 16 -4.53 -17.69 0.26
CA ASN A 16 -5.94 -17.37 0.52
C ASN A 16 -6.75 -17.31 -0.79
N GLU A 17 -7.74 -18.21 -0.95
CA GLU A 17 -8.53 -18.35 -2.19
C GLU A 17 -9.30 -17.07 -2.57
N ASN A 18 -9.57 -16.18 -1.61
CA ASN A 18 -10.25 -14.90 -1.82
C ASN A 18 -9.30 -13.71 -2.09
N SER A 19 -7.99 -13.95 -2.22
CA SER A 19 -7.01 -12.90 -2.45
C SER A 19 -7.14 -12.32 -3.86
N LYS A 20 -7.14 -10.99 -3.97
CA LYS A 20 -7.01 -10.27 -5.26
C LYS A 20 -5.55 -10.18 -5.75
N VAL A 21 -4.61 -10.76 -4.99
CA VAL A 21 -3.19 -10.81 -5.33
C VAL A 21 -2.98 -11.88 -6.40
N ILE A 22 -2.10 -11.60 -7.37
CA ILE A 22 -1.66 -12.55 -8.38
C ILE A 22 -1.18 -13.87 -7.75
N ASN A 23 -1.40 -14.98 -8.47
CA ASN A 23 -1.08 -16.33 -8.00
C ASN A 23 -0.35 -17.10 -9.11
N GLY A 24 0.57 -17.98 -8.70
CA GLY A 24 1.29 -18.88 -9.59
C GLY A 24 2.61 -18.29 -10.08
N GLN A 25 3.14 -18.87 -11.15
CA GLN A 25 4.39 -18.42 -11.75
C GLN A 25 4.15 -17.19 -12.63
N HIS A 26 4.85 -16.10 -12.33
CA HIS A 26 4.77 -14.85 -13.07
C HIS A 26 6.16 -14.35 -13.44
N ARG A 27 6.23 -13.60 -14.53
CA ARG A 27 7.41 -12.82 -14.88
C ARG A 27 7.44 -11.58 -13.99
N VAL A 28 8.61 -11.25 -13.46
CA VAL A 28 8.81 -10.13 -12.52
C VAL A 28 10.05 -9.34 -12.91
N VAL A 29 10.04 -8.04 -12.65
CA VAL A 29 11.19 -7.17 -12.84
C VAL A 29 11.87 -6.93 -11.49
N VAL A 30 13.19 -7.07 -11.46
CA VAL A 30 14.00 -6.66 -10.31
C VAL A 30 14.11 -5.14 -10.27
N LEU A 31 13.59 -4.55 -9.21
CA LEU A 31 13.60 -3.10 -8.99
C LEU A 31 14.86 -2.66 -8.23
N HIS A 32 15.27 -3.48 -7.27
CA HIS A 32 16.43 -3.19 -6.44
C HIS A 32 16.99 -4.46 -5.81
N SER A 33 18.32 -4.58 -5.76
CA SER A 33 19.01 -5.66 -5.05
C SER A 33 19.72 -5.06 -3.85
N ARG A 34 19.36 -5.48 -2.63
CA ARG A 34 20.06 -5.04 -1.42
C ARG A 34 21.26 -5.92 -1.15
N GLU A 35 22.43 -5.33 -0.96
CA GLU A 35 23.63 -6.03 -0.46
C GLU A 35 23.53 -6.25 1.05
N THR A 36 22.49 -6.98 1.49
CA THR A 36 22.29 -7.37 2.89
C THR A 36 22.70 -8.82 3.10
N PRO A 37 22.99 -9.26 4.34
CA PRO A 37 23.35 -10.66 4.63
C PRO A 37 22.33 -11.67 4.11
N TYR A 38 21.06 -11.26 4.02
CA TYR A 38 19.93 -12.08 3.60
C TYR A 38 19.65 -12.02 2.08
N LYS A 39 20.47 -11.32 1.28
CA LYS A 39 20.36 -11.21 -0.20
C LYS A 39 18.92 -11.06 -0.69
N THR A 40 18.20 -10.08 -0.13
CA THR A 40 16.82 -9.81 -0.52
C THR A 40 16.75 -8.89 -1.72
N ILE A 41 15.72 -9.11 -2.55
CA ILE A 41 15.51 -8.41 -3.81
C ILE A 41 14.09 -7.85 -3.83
N LEU A 42 13.96 -6.58 -4.19
CA LEU A 42 12.67 -5.95 -4.45
C LEU A 42 12.28 -6.24 -5.90
N ILE A 43 11.09 -6.81 -6.08
CA ILE A 43 10.54 -7.16 -7.39
C ILE A 43 9.15 -6.54 -7.58
N ALA A 44 8.74 -6.38 -8.85
CA ALA A 44 7.35 -6.12 -9.22
C ALA A 44 6.90 -7.07 -10.34
N PRO A 45 5.65 -7.55 -10.30
CA PRO A 45 5.14 -8.47 -11.30
C PRO A 45 4.72 -7.79 -12.60
N ILE A 46 4.92 -8.52 -13.70
CA ILE A 46 4.40 -8.18 -15.02
C ILE A 46 3.01 -8.80 -15.16
N THR A 47 2.03 -8.01 -15.58
CA THR A 47 0.65 -8.43 -15.71
C THR A 47 0.01 -7.90 -17.00
N THR A 48 -1.02 -8.60 -17.45
CA THR A 48 -1.87 -8.19 -18.57
C THR A 48 -3.05 -7.38 -18.08
N LEU A 49 -3.26 -6.20 -18.66
CA LEU A 49 -4.38 -5.34 -18.30
C LEU A 49 -5.23 -4.97 -19.52
N GLU A 50 -5.42 -5.90 -20.46
CA GLU A 50 -6.14 -5.66 -21.73
C GLU A 50 -7.53 -5.01 -21.53
N SER A 51 -8.26 -5.42 -20.49
CA SER A 51 -9.58 -4.86 -20.18
C SER A 51 -9.53 -3.42 -19.67
N LEU A 52 -8.49 -3.04 -18.92
CA LEU A 52 -8.30 -1.66 -18.45
C LEU A 52 -7.69 -0.79 -19.53
N ASP A 53 -6.81 -1.34 -20.36
CA ASP A 53 -6.17 -0.64 -21.48
C ASP A 53 -7.21 -0.23 -22.52
N SER A 54 -8.09 -1.15 -22.92
CA SER A 54 -9.20 -0.84 -23.84
C SER A 54 -10.18 0.21 -23.30
N GLN A 55 -10.21 0.43 -21.99
CA GLN A 55 -11.03 1.45 -21.33
C GLN A 55 -10.25 2.74 -21.01
N ASN A 56 -8.96 2.83 -21.34
CA ASN A 56 -8.05 3.90 -20.92
C ASN A 56 -8.06 4.12 -19.39
N ARG A 57 -8.05 3.03 -18.62
CA ARG A 57 -8.12 3.02 -17.15
C ARG A 57 -6.89 2.42 -16.48
N VAL A 58 -5.81 2.19 -17.22
CA VAL A 58 -4.55 1.72 -16.63
C VAL A 58 -3.98 2.83 -15.73
N PRO A 59 -3.63 2.55 -14.47
CA PRO A 59 -3.07 3.54 -13.58
C PRO A 59 -1.78 4.16 -14.13
N ALA A 60 -1.62 5.48 -13.96
CA ALA A 60 -0.50 6.22 -14.54
C ALA A 60 0.86 5.81 -13.96
N ASN A 61 0.89 5.21 -12.77
CA ASN A 61 2.09 4.69 -12.14
C ASN A 61 2.53 3.33 -12.69
N TYR A 62 1.76 2.69 -13.56
CA TYR A 62 2.17 1.44 -14.19
C TYR A 62 3.11 1.75 -15.36
N LEU A 63 4.14 0.91 -15.54
CA LEU A 63 5.04 1.00 -16.69
C LEU A 63 4.52 0.07 -17.79
N LYS A 64 4.20 0.63 -18.95
CA LYS A 64 3.80 -0.14 -20.13
C LYS A 64 5.03 -0.82 -20.73
N LEU A 65 4.90 -2.10 -21.06
CA LEU A 65 5.91 -2.90 -21.74
C LEU A 65 5.33 -3.38 -23.08
N ASP A 66 5.76 -2.75 -24.17
CA ASP A 66 5.33 -3.15 -25.52
C ASP A 66 5.97 -4.49 -25.90
N VAL A 67 5.16 -5.46 -26.34
CA VAL A 67 5.64 -6.82 -26.69
C VAL A 67 6.74 -6.80 -27.74
N LYS A 68 6.69 -5.82 -28.66
CA LYS A 68 7.67 -5.63 -29.74
C LYS A 68 9.10 -5.40 -29.22
N ASN A 69 9.23 -4.83 -28.02
CA ASN A 69 10.52 -4.57 -27.38
C ASN A 69 11.03 -5.81 -26.64
N TYR A 70 10.16 -6.80 -26.40
CA TYR A 70 10.43 -7.99 -25.61
C TYR A 70 9.93 -9.29 -26.28
N PRO A 71 10.21 -9.54 -27.58
CA PRO A 71 9.53 -10.54 -28.41
C PRO A 71 9.74 -12.00 -27.96
N PHE A 72 10.73 -12.26 -27.10
CA PHE A 72 11.01 -13.59 -26.56
C PHE A 72 10.61 -13.78 -25.10
N ILE A 73 10.24 -12.69 -24.43
CA ILE A 73 9.98 -12.61 -23.00
C ILE A 73 8.50 -12.36 -22.74
N LEU A 74 7.84 -11.54 -23.56
CA LEU A 74 6.41 -11.24 -23.46
C LEU A 74 5.65 -11.88 -24.63
N GLU A 75 4.41 -12.27 -24.37
CA GLU A 75 3.49 -12.82 -25.39
C GLU A 75 2.51 -11.77 -25.92
N HIS A 76 2.27 -10.73 -25.14
CA HIS A 76 1.33 -9.63 -25.40
C HIS A 76 1.84 -8.37 -24.69
N ASP A 77 1.30 -7.22 -25.07
CA ASP A 77 1.57 -5.97 -24.36
C ASP A 77 1.20 -6.14 -22.89
N SER A 78 2.13 -5.74 -22.03
CA SER A 78 2.04 -6.01 -20.60
C SER A 78 2.34 -4.74 -19.80
N TYR A 79 2.09 -4.81 -18.50
CA TYR A 79 2.33 -3.72 -17.59
C TYR A 79 3.10 -4.22 -16.37
N LEU A 80 4.08 -3.43 -15.93
CA LEU A 80 4.70 -3.64 -14.63
C LEU A 80 3.78 -3.07 -13.55
N ASN A 81 3.24 -3.94 -12.70
CA ASN A 81 2.37 -3.56 -11.61
C ASN A 81 3.18 -3.17 -10.38
N LEU A 82 3.39 -1.86 -10.22
CA LEU A 82 4.15 -1.30 -9.10
C LEU A 82 3.37 -1.25 -7.78
N ASP A 83 2.04 -1.39 -7.80
CA ASP A 83 1.26 -1.48 -6.56
C ASP A 83 1.51 -2.82 -5.83
N MET A 84 2.04 -3.82 -6.55
CA MET A 84 2.32 -5.16 -6.05
C MET A 84 3.81 -5.42 -5.85
N MET A 85 4.59 -4.37 -5.57
CA MET A 85 6.00 -4.51 -5.20
C MET A 85 6.17 -5.36 -3.94
N MET A 86 7.12 -6.29 -3.96
CA MET A 86 7.41 -7.12 -2.79
C MET A 86 8.90 -7.47 -2.68
N VAL A 87 9.32 -7.76 -1.45
CA VAL A 87 10.68 -8.21 -1.15
C VAL A 87 10.70 -9.72 -1.07
N VAL A 88 11.61 -10.35 -1.83
CA VAL A 88 11.79 -11.80 -1.89
C VAL A 88 13.24 -12.19 -1.62
N ASP A 89 13.48 -13.46 -1.29
CA ASP A 89 14.84 -14.01 -1.24
C ASP A 89 15.34 -14.23 -2.67
N SER A 90 16.59 -13.85 -2.94
CA SER A 90 17.22 -14.10 -4.24
C SER A 90 17.20 -15.55 -4.69
N LYS A 91 17.12 -16.51 -3.76
CA LYS A 91 17.07 -17.95 -4.08
C LYS A 91 15.73 -18.39 -4.68
N ASP A 92 14.67 -17.61 -4.45
CA ASP A 92 13.31 -17.92 -4.91
C ASP A 92 13.07 -17.36 -6.33
N LEU A 93 14.06 -16.66 -6.90
CA LEU A 93 14.02 -16.14 -8.26
C LEU A 93 14.59 -17.15 -9.24
N GLU A 94 13.81 -17.48 -10.26
CA GLU A 94 14.21 -18.38 -11.34
C GLU A 94 14.61 -17.58 -12.58
N ALA A 95 15.66 -18.04 -13.26
CA ALA A 95 16.03 -17.45 -14.54
C ALA A 95 14.97 -17.82 -15.58
N PHE A 96 14.61 -16.87 -16.45
CA PHE A 96 13.70 -17.17 -17.55
C PHE A 96 14.34 -18.20 -18.50
N GLU A 97 13.65 -19.31 -18.75
CA GLU A 97 14.11 -20.39 -19.62
C GLU A 97 13.18 -20.59 -20.82
N ARG A 98 13.76 -20.72 -22.01
CA ARG A 98 13.03 -21.07 -23.24
C ARG A 98 13.80 -22.12 -24.01
N CYS A 99 13.10 -23.19 -24.40
CA CYS A 99 13.69 -24.33 -25.11
C CYS A 99 14.94 -24.91 -24.39
N GLY A 100 14.92 -24.95 -23.05
CA GLY A 100 16.03 -25.47 -22.23
C GLY A 100 17.27 -24.56 -22.15
N LYS A 101 17.16 -23.29 -22.58
CA LYS A 101 18.23 -22.29 -22.45
C LYS A 101 17.78 -21.15 -21.55
N LYS A 102 18.66 -20.80 -20.60
CA LYS A 102 18.53 -19.59 -19.79
C LYS A 102 18.71 -18.35 -20.66
N ILE A 103 17.77 -17.43 -20.58
CA ILE A 103 17.78 -16.17 -21.29
C ILE A 103 18.03 -15.05 -20.28
N ASN A 104 19.05 -14.24 -20.54
CA ASN A 104 19.25 -13.00 -19.80
C ASN A 104 18.29 -11.95 -20.34
N ALA A 105 17.14 -11.82 -19.70
CA ALA A 105 16.13 -10.84 -20.03
C ALA A 105 16.30 -9.59 -19.16
N THR A 106 16.34 -8.41 -19.78
CA THR A 106 16.42 -7.13 -19.10
C THR A 106 15.47 -6.14 -19.78
N LEU A 107 14.94 -5.19 -19.01
CA LEU A 107 14.30 -4.00 -19.56
C LEU A 107 15.25 -3.29 -20.51
N ASN A 108 14.70 -2.69 -21.57
CA ASN A 108 15.44 -1.78 -22.43
C ASN A 108 15.72 -0.46 -21.70
N ASP A 109 16.57 0.39 -22.27
CA ASP A 109 17.02 1.62 -21.61
C ASP A 109 15.86 2.61 -21.40
N ASP A 110 14.98 2.78 -22.40
CA ASP A 110 13.82 3.68 -22.30
C ASP A 110 12.87 3.29 -21.16
N ASP A 111 12.57 1.99 -21.01
CA ASP A 111 11.71 1.47 -19.96
C ASP A 111 12.41 1.51 -18.60
N LEU A 112 13.72 1.30 -18.56
CA LEU A 112 14.54 1.43 -17.35
C LEU A 112 14.57 2.87 -16.82
N ASP A 113 14.69 3.85 -17.71
CA ASP A 113 14.66 5.28 -17.36
C ASP A 113 13.28 5.69 -16.84
N ASN A 114 12.21 5.20 -17.48
CA ASN A 114 10.85 5.45 -17.03
C ASN A 114 10.52 4.74 -15.70
N LEU A 115 11.17 3.60 -15.41
CA LEU A 115 10.89 2.82 -14.21
C LEU A 115 11.06 3.64 -12.92
N ASP A 116 12.11 4.45 -12.82
CA ASP A 116 12.37 5.24 -11.61
C ASP A 116 11.29 6.30 -11.38
N LEU A 117 10.84 6.95 -12.46
CA LEU A 117 9.72 7.89 -12.38
C LEU A 117 8.44 7.20 -11.90
N LYS A 118 8.13 6.02 -12.46
CA LYS A 118 6.93 5.25 -12.09
C LYS A 118 6.97 4.74 -10.65
N ILE A 119 8.15 4.34 -10.17
CA ILE A 119 8.37 3.97 -8.77
C ILE A 119 8.12 5.18 -7.85
N ALA A 120 8.68 6.34 -8.17
CA ALA A 120 8.47 7.57 -7.40
C ALA A 120 6.98 7.95 -7.32
N MET A 121 6.26 7.88 -8.45
CA MET A 121 4.81 8.11 -8.48
C MET A 121 4.05 7.16 -7.57
N THR A 122 4.40 5.87 -7.57
CA THR A 122 3.77 4.87 -6.70
C THR A 122 3.97 5.20 -5.22
N TYR A 123 5.19 5.58 -4.81
CA TYR A 123 5.46 5.96 -3.42
C TYR A 123 4.69 7.21 -2.99
N GLU A 124 4.61 8.24 -3.84
CA GLU A 124 3.84 9.44 -3.53
C GLU A 124 2.34 9.15 -3.42
N LEU A 125 1.79 8.30 -4.30
CA LEU A 125 0.40 7.86 -4.22
C LEU A 125 0.13 7.09 -2.92
N GLN A 126 1.00 6.17 -2.53
CA GLN A 126 0.87 5.45 -1.26
C GLN A 126 0.93 6.38 -0.05
N ASN A 127 1.83 7.38 -0.07
CA ASN A 127 1.92 8.39 0.97
C ASN A 127 0.65 9.25 1.04
N PHE A 128 0.07 9.61 -0.09
CA PHE A 128 -1.17 10.37 -0.15
C PHE A 128 -2.35 9.57 0.43
N VAL A 129 -2.55 8.32 -0.01
CA VAL A 129 -3.62 7.45 0.48
C VAL A 129 -3.53 7.29 2.00
N LYS A 130 -2.33 7.01 2.52
CA LYS A 130 -2.12 6.87 3.96
C LYS A 130 -2.51 8.13 4.75
N LYS A 131 -2.15 9.33 4.24
CA LYS A 131 -2.52 10.60 4.89
C LYS A 131 -4.04 10.81 4.91
N GLU A 132 -4.73 10.43 3.84
CA GLU A 132 -6.19 10.54 3.76
C GLU A 132 -6.88 9.55 4.69
N GLU A 133 -6.39 8.30 4.78
CA GLU A 133 -6.87 7.31 5.75
C GLU A 133 -6.65 7.78 7.19
N ASP A 134 -5.44 8.25 7.52
CA ASP A 134 -5.11 8.77 8.85
C ASP A 134 -6.02 9.96 9.21
N ARG A 135 -6.31 10.84 8.24
CA ARG A 135 -7.25 11.95 8.43
C ARG A 135 -8.67 11.47 8.69
N ALA A 136 -9.18 10.55 7.88
CA ALA A 136 -10.54 10.03 8.03
C ALA A 136 -10.73 9.33 9.37
N VAL A 137 -9.74 8.53 9.80
CA VAL A 137 -9.75 7.88 11.13
C VAL A 137 -9.75 8.94 12.24
N LYS A 138 -8.95 10.01 12.11
CA LYS A 138 -8.93 11.09 13.10
C LYS A 138 -10.28 11.80 13.20
N GLU A 139 -10.91 12.12 12.06
CA GLU A 139 -12.24 12.74 12.02
C GLU A 139 -13.31 11.82 12.65
N GLU A 140 -13.28 10.51 12.39
CA GLU A 140 -14.20 9.56 13.03
C GLU A 140 -14.00 9.48 14.55
N VAL A 141 -12.75 9.45 15.02
CA VAL A 141 -12.45 9.45 16.46
C VAL A 141 -12.93 10.76 17.12
N GLU A 142 -12.72 11.90 16.49
CA GLU A 142 -13.21 13.20 16.98
C GLU A 142 -14.75 13.21 17.08
N ASN A 143 -15.45 12.69 16.06
CA ASN A 143 -16.91 12.56 16.08
C ASN A 143 -17.41 11.65 17.22
N ILE A 144 -16.72 10.54 17.48
CA ILE A 144 -17.06 9.64 18.61
C ILE A 144 -16.87 10.36 19.94
N ILE A 145 -15.77 11.11 20.10
CA ILE A 145 -15.50 11.89 21.31
C ILE A 145 -16.60 12.95 21.51
N GLU A 146 -17.02 13.64 20.44
CA GLU A 146 -18.08 14.64 20.51
C GLU A 146 -19.44 14.04 20.88
N TYR A 147 -19.77 12.86 20.35
CA TYR A 147 -20.98 12.12 20.74
C TYR A 147 -20.94 11.70 22.22
N MET A 148 -19.80 11.16 22.67
CA MET A 148 -19.59 10.80 24.07
C MET A 148 -19.68 12.03 24.99
N ASP A 149 -19.06 13.14 24.62
CA ASP A 149 -19.11 14.41 25.35
C ASP A 149 -20.57 14.85 25.53
N THR A 150 -21.35 14.85 24.43
CA THR A 150 -22.77 15.21 24.46
C THR A 150 -23.58 14.29 25.38
N GLU A 151 -23.44 12.97 25.26
CA GLU A 151 -24.20 12.02 26.08
C GLU A 151 -23.82 12.10 27.57
N ILE A 152 -22.53 12.28 27.87
CA ILE A 152 -22.05 12.41 29.25
C ILE A 152 -22.54 13.74 29.84
N ARG A 153 -22.47 14.86 29.10
CA ARG A 153 -23.00 16.16 29.54
C ARG A 153 -24.49 16.09 29.83
N GLU A 154 -25.29 15.47 28.97
CA GLU A 154 -26.73 15.29 29.22
C GLU A 154 -27.02 14.50 30.50
N LYS A 155 -26.23 13.47 30.80
CA LYS A 155 -26.35 12.72 32.06
C LYS A 155 -25.88 13.54 33.26
N PHE A 156 -24.81 14.31 33.10
CA PHE A 156 -24.31 15.21 34.14
C PHE A 156 -25.30 16.31 34.47
N ASP A 157 -25.92 16.93 33.49
CA ASP A 157 -26.94 17.98 33.69
C ASP A 157 -28.15 17.43 34.46
N LYS A 158 -28.55 16.18 34.19
CA LYS A 158 -29.59 15.50 34.98
C LYS A 158 -29.17 15.32 36.44
N ILE A 159 -27.92 14.93 36.70
CA ILE A 159 -27.39 14.76 38.07
C ILE A 159 -27.29 16.12 38.78
N ILE A 160 -26.78 17.14 38.11
CA ILE A 160 -26.65 18.51 38.63
C ILE A 160 -28.04 19.07 39.00
N SER A 161 -29.07 18.80 38.18
CA SER A 161 -30.44 19.26 38.47
C SER A 161 -31.04 18.68 39.77
N LEU A 162 -30.47 17.57 40.28
CA LEU A 162 -30.87 16.92 41.53
C LEU A 162 -30.04 17.39 42.73
N LEU A 163 -28.92 18.07 42.50
CA LEU A 163 -28.02 18.58 43.54
C LEU A 163 -28.37 20.04 43.87
N LYS A 164 -28.23 20.41 45.14
CA LYS A 164 -28.52 21.78 45.63
C LYS A 164 -27.26 22.55 46.07
N ASP A 165 -26.12 21.88 46.12
CA ASP A 165 -24.87 22.45 46.60
C ASP A 165 -24.00 22.95 45.43
N GLU A 166 -23.78 24.26 45.35
CA GLU A 166 -23.03 24.91 44.27
C GLU A 166 -21.55 24.48 44.23
N GLU A 167 -20.95 24.18 45.38
CA GLU A 167 -19.53 23.81 45.47
C GLU A 167 -19.29 22.42 44.86
N THR A 168 -20.14 21.45 45.21
CA THR A 168 -20.11 20.10 44.61
C THR A 168 -20.41 20.11 43.11
N ILE A 169 -21.32 20.99 42.65
CA ILE A 169 -21.65 21.14 41.22
C ILE A 169 -20.45 21.66 40.43
N ASN A 170 -19.72 22.65 40.96
CA ASN A 170 -18.53 23.20 40.28
C ASN A 170 -17.39 22.19 40.22
N LEU A 171 -17.16 21.43 41.31
CA LEU A 171 -16.15 20.38 41.34
C LEU A 171 -16.43 19.27 40.31
N LEU A 172 -17.71 18.86 40.20
CA LEU A 172 -18.15 17.86 39.21
C LEU A 172 -17.96 18.34 37.76
N LYS A 173 -18.19 19.62 37.49
CA LYS A 173 -17.94 20.19 36.15
C LYS A 173 -16.47 20.21 35.79
N GLU A 174 -15.59 20.58 36.72
CA GLU A 174 -14.14 20.55 36.49
C GLU A 174 -13.63 19.14 36.18
N VAL A 175 -14.05 18.12 36.93
CA VAL A 175 -13.66 16.72 36.67
C VAL A 175 -14.12 16.26 35.29
N LEU A 176 -15.32 16.67 34.85
CA LEU A 176 -15.84 16.33 33.53
C LEU A 176 -15.00 16.97 32.41
N ASP A 177 -14.79 18.29 32.47
CA ASP A 177 -14.15 19.05 31.41
C ASP A 177 -12.63 18.78 31.34
N VAL A 178 -11.94 18.68 32.49
CA VAL A 178 -10.49 18.55 32.56
C VAL A 178 -10.03 17.09 32.54
N ASP A 179 -10.58 16.25 33.41
CA ASP A 179 -10.06 14.89 33.60
C ASP A 179 -10.65 13.89 32.61
N LEU A 180 -11.91 14.08 32.18
CA LEU A 180 -12.59 13.11 31.33
C LEU A 180 -12.50 13.51 29.84
N ILE A 181 -13.02 14.69 29.48
CA ILE A 181 -13.02 15.18 28.09
C ILE A 181 -11.62 15.65 27.69
N GLY A 182 -10.93 16.38 28.58
CA GLY A 182 -9.57 16.85 28.37
C GLY A 182 -8.58 15.69 28.14
N ALA A 183 -8.68 14.62 28.94
CA ALA A 183 -7.85 13.43 28.74
C ALA A 183 -8.18 12.73 27.42
N LEU A 184 -9.47 12.52 27.09
CA LEU A 184 -9.88 11.86 25.84
C LEU A 184 -9.38 12.58 24.59
N ARG A 185 -9.42 13.92 24.58
CA ARG A 185 -8.89 14.74 23.49
C ARG A 185 -7.36 14.75 23.42
N GLY A 186 -6.67 14.54 24.55
CA GLY A 186 -5.20 14.47 24.61
C GLY A 186 -4.59 13.19 24.03
N TYR A 187 -5.39 12.16 23.76
CA TYR A 187 -4.95 10.90 23.14
C TYR A 187 -5.11 10.86 21.60
N CYS A 188 -5.58 11.95 20.98
CA CYS A 188 -5.78 12.11 19.52
C CYS A 188 -4.75 13.07 18.89
#